data_AF-A0A2E5GQX8-F1
#
_entry.id   AF-A0A2E5GQX8-F1
#
_cell.length_a   1.000
_cell.length_b   1.000
_cell.length_c   1.000
_cell.angle_alpha   90.00
_cell.angle_beta   90.00
_cell.angle_gamma   90.00
#
_symmetry.space_group_name_H-M   'P 1'
#
loop_
_entity.id
_entity.type
_entity.pdbx_description
1 polymer ?
#
loop_
_entity_poly.entity_id
_entity_poly.type
_entity_poly.pdbx_seq_one_letter_code
_entity_poly.pdbx_strand_id
1 'polypeptide(L)'
;MDDNLKKVTESHTKIVEDCLKERVRQNEKFGWNRYHHPAEWLMILGEEVGEVNEEGVNYTFSDNEAKQLKALKDMRTELVQVAAVAMAMIEDLDDHHLPIYKHIDKNDTN
;
A
#
# COMPACT_ATOMS: atom_id res chain seq x y z
N MET A 1 -23.83 -5.70 18.57
CA MET A 1 -22.51 -5.25 18.09
C MET A 1 -22.39 -3.80 18.53
N ASP A 2 -21.33 -3.41 19.24
CA ASP A 2 -21.11 -2.03 19.70
C ASP A 2 -21.13 -1.06 18.49
N ASP A 3 -21.77 0.10 18.63
CA ASP A 3 -21.92 1.09 17.55
C ASP A 3 -20.55 1.59 17.06
N ASN A 4 -19.55 1.65 17.94
CA ASN A 4 -18.17 1.96 17.55
C ASN A 4 -17.57 0.85 16.67
N LEU A 5 -17.77 -0.41 17.06
CA LEU A 5 -17.28 -1.55 16.28
C LEU A 5 -17.91 -1.58 14.89
N LYS A 6 -19.23 -1.34 14.80
CA LYS A 6 -19.93 -1.29 13.51
C LYS A 6 -19.36 -0.20 12.59
N LYS A 7 -19.15 1.02 13.11
CA LYS A 7 -18.60 2.14 12.33
C LYS A 7 -17.19 1.88 11.83
N VAL A 8 -16.33 1.27 12.66
CA VAL A 8 -14.98 0.89 12.26
C VAL A 8 -15.02 -0.18 11.18
N THR A 9 -15.85 -1.22 11.34
CA THR A 9 -15.98 -2.30 10.35
C THR A 9 -16.46 -1.77 8.99
N GLU A 10 -17.46 -0.89 8.95
CA GLU A 10 -17.95 -0.31 7.70
C GLU A 10 -16.87 0.53 7.00
N SER A 11 -16.18 1.39 7.77
CA SER A 11 -15.09 2.22 7.23
C SER A 11 -13.90 1.38 6.73
N HIS A 12 -13.49 0.38 7.50
CA HIS A 12 -12.37 -0.50 7.13
C HIS A 12 -12.69 -1.34 5.90
N THR A 13 -13.91 -1.85 5.79
CA THR A 13 -14.35 -2.63 4.63
C THR A 13 -14.12 -1.84 3.35
N LYS A 14 -14.57 -0.59 3.31
CA LYS A 14 -14.39 0.28 2.13
C LYS A 14 -12.91 0.56 1.84
N ILE A 15 -12.10 0.81 2.86
CA ILE A 15 -10.66 1.06 2.69
C ILE A 15 -9.96 -0.16 2.10
N VAL A 16 -10.25 -1.35 2.63
CA VAL A 16 -9.68 -2.61 2.13
C VAL A 16 -10.15 -2.88 0.69
N GLU A 17 -11.42 -2.64 0.37
CA GLU A 17 -11.93 -2.76 -1.00
C GLU A 17 -11.18 -1.84 -1.98
N ASP A 18 -10.90 -0.59 -1.59
CA ASP A 18 -10.13 0.33 -2.42
C ASP A 18 -8.69 -0.18 -2.64
N CYS A 19 -8.03 -0.71 -1.61
CA CYS A 19 -6.71 -1.33 -1.75
C CYS A 19 -6.72 -2.54 -2.69
N LEU A 20 -7.76 -3.38 -2.62
CA LEU A 20 -7.90 -4.54 -3.51
C LEU A 20 -8.15 -4.11 -4.96
N LYS A 21 -8.96 -3.07 -5.20
CA LYS A 21 -9.16 -2.51 -6.54
C LYS A 21 -7.85 -1.95 -7.10
N GLU A 22 -7.08 -1.26 -6.28
CA GLU A 22 -5.78 -0.74 -6.68
C GLU A 22 -4.79 -1.87 -6.99
N ARG A 23 -4.78 -2.95 -6.19
CA ARG A 23 -4.00 -4.16 -6.49
C ARG A 23 -4.36 -4.76 -7.86
N VAL A 24 -5.65 -4.85 -8.19
CA VAL A 24 -6.10 -5.29 -9.52
C VAL A 24 -5.55 -4.37 -10.62
N ARG A 25 -5.68 -3.05 -10.47
CA ARG A 25 -5.14 -2.07 -11.42
C ARG A 25 -3.63 -2.21 -11.61
N GLN A 26 -2.86 -2.37 -10.53
CA GLN A 26 -1.42 -2.60 -10.59
C GLN A 26 -1.07 -3.90 -11.32
N ASN A 27 -1.85 -4.97 -11.11
CA ASN A 27 -1.63 -6.24 -11.81
C ASN A 27 -1.95 -6.14 -13.30
N GLU A 28 -2.97 -5.37 -13.68
CA GLU A 28 -3.27 -5.08 -15.08
C GLU A 28 -2.15 -4.25 -15.73
N LYS A 29 -1.58 -3.29 -14.99
CA LYS A 29 -0.54 -2.37 -15.48
C LYS A 29 0.85 -3.02 -15.56
N PHE A 30 1.21 -3.82 -14.57
CA PHE A 30 2.58 -4.31 -14.36
C PHE A 30 2.71 -5.83 -14.41
N GLY A 31 1.61 -6.55 -14.59
CA GLY A 31 1.56 -8.02 -14.53
C GLY A 31 1.47 -8.55 -13.09
N TRP A 32 0.89 -9.75 -12.95
CA TRP A 32 0.70 -10.40 -11.64
C TRP A 32 2.00 -10.97 -11.06
N ASN A 33 2.75 -11.73 -11.86
CA ASN A 33 3.91 -12.48 -11.38
C ASN A 33 5.18 -11.60 -11.39
N ARG A 34 5.36 -10.82 -10.34
CA ARG A 34 6.49 -9.91 -10.16
C ARG A 34 7.43 -10.49 -9.12
N TYR A 35 8.67 -10.72 -9.52
CA TYR A 35 9.77 -11.04 -8.62
C TYR A 35 10.72 -9.86 -8.60
N HIS A 36 10.75 -9.13 -7.49
CA HIS A 36 11.62 -7.98 -7.31
C HIS A 36 12.58 -8.20 -6.15
N HIS A 37 13.79 -7.66 -6.28
CA HIS A 37 14.71 -7.64 -5.16
C HIS A 37 14.12 -6.75 -4.03
N PRO A 38 14.32 -7.06 -2.73
CA PRO A 38 13.74 -6.26 -1.64
C PRO A 38 14.08 -4.76 -1.73
N ALA A 39 15.27 -4.41 -2.23
CA ALA A 39 15.63 -3.01 -2.46
C ALA A 39 14.77 -2.33 -3.54
N GLU A 40 14.39 -3.05 -4.61
CA GLU A 40 13.51 -2.51 -5.66
C GLU A 40 12.11 -2.28 -5.09
N TRP A 41 11.58 -3.21 -4.29
CA TRP A 41 10.32 -3.01 -3.60
C TRP A 41 10.34 -1.79 -2.66
N LEU A 42 11.42 -1.60 -1.91
CA LEU A 42 11.58 -0.41 -1.06
C LEU A 42 11.64 0.89 -1.87
N MET A 43 12.22 0.86 -3.07
CA MET A 43 12.19 2.01 -3.98
C MET A 43 10.77 2.29 -4.47
N ILE A 44 10.03 1.27 -4.91
CA ILE A 44 8.64 1.41 -5.37
C ILE A 44 7.75 1.92 -4.23
N LEU A 45 7.86 1.34 -3.03
CA LEU A 45 7.13 1.79 -1.85
C LEU A 45 7.50 3.24 -1.47
N GLY A 46 8.79 3.57 -1.56
CA GLY A 46 9.29 4.91 -1.29
C GLY A 46 8.73 5.97 -2.24
N GLU A 47 8.54 5.63 -3.51
CA GLU A 47 7.90 6.52 -4.50
C GLU A 47 6.48 6.89 -4.07
N GLU A 48 5.63 5.88 -3.77
CA GLU A 48 4.24 6.11 -3.35
C GLU A 48 4.16 6.93 -2.04
N VAL A 49 5.08 6.70 -1.10
CA VAL A 49 5.20 7.54 0.11
C VAL A 49 5.63 8.97 -0.23
N GLY A 50 6.48 9.14 -1.24
CA GLY A 50 6.86 10.44 -1.80
C GLY A 50 5.65 11.22 -2.32
N GLU A 51 4.77 10.57 -3.07
CA GLU A 51 3.54 11.19 -3.59
C GLU A 51 2.57 11.60 -2.45
N VAL A 52 2.44 10.78 -1.40
CA VAL A 52 1.70 11.17 -0.18
C VAL A 52 2.29 12.45 0.45
N ASN A 53 3.62 12.53 0.53
CA ASN A 53 4.30 13.70 1.08
C ASN A 53 4.11 14.94 0.21
N GLU A 54 4.15 14.79 -1.12
CA GLU A 54 3.87 15.87 -2.06
C GLU A 54 2.47 16.46 -1.83
N GLU A 55 1.46 15.60 -1.65
CA GLU A 55 0.11 16.09 -1.38
C GLU A 55 -0.04 16.73 0.02
N GLY A 56 0.76 16.29 1.00
CA GLY A 56 0.88 16.97 2.29
C GLY A 56 1.44 18.40 2.16
N VAL A 57 2.44 18.58 1.30
CA VAL A 57 3.00 19.90 0.96
C VAL A 57 1.97 20.75 0.22
N ASN A 58 1.31 20.19 -0.81
CA ASN A 58 0.28 20.88 -1.60
C ASN A 58 -0.87 21.37 -0.73
N TYR A 59 -1.34 20.55 0.22
CA TYR A 59 -2.36 20.95 1.18
C TYR A 59 -1.88 22.08 2.09
N THR A 60 -0.69 21.93 2.68
CA THR A 60 -0.19 22.86 3.73
C THR A 60 0.10 24.25 3.19
N PHE A 61 0.68 24.34 1.99
CA PHE A 61 1.16 25.61 1.44
C PHE A 61 0.22 26.23 0.40
N SER A 62 -0.93 25.60 0.11
CA SER A 62 -1.92 26.23 -0.76
C SER A 62 -2.75 27.27 -0.01
N ASP A 63 -2.95 28.41 -0.65
CA ASP A 63 -3.86 29.50 -0.24
C ASP A 63 -5.28 29.36 -0.83
N ASN A 64 -5.57 28.24 -1.50
CA ASN A 64 -6.80 28.02 -2.24
C ASN A 64 -7.51 26.76 -1.74
N GLU A 65 -8.72 26.91 -1.18
CA GLU A 65 -9.48 25.79 -0.60
C GLU A 65 -9.78 24.66 -1.61
N ALA A 66 -10.00 25.00 -2.89
CA ALA A 66 -10.23 23.98 -3.92
C ALA A 66 -8.97 23.15 -4.19
N LYS A 67 -7.78 23.76 -4.14
CA LYS A 67 -6.50 23.05 -4.23
C LYS A 67 -6.23 22.21 -2.99
N GLN A 68 -6.53 22.73 -1.80
CA GLN A 68 -6.44 21.96 -0.55
C GLN A 68 -7.35 20.72 -0.58
N LEU A 69 -8.61 20.87 -1.02
CA LEU A 69 -9.54 19.75 -1.15
C LEU A 69 -9.05 18.72 -2.18
N LYS A 70 -8.46 19.17 -3.29
CA LYS A 70 -7.84 18.27 -4.27
C LYS A 70 -6.69 17.49 -3.62
N ALA A 71 -5.76 18.18 -2.95
CA ALA A 71 -4.62 17.55 -2.29
C ALA A 71 -5.05 16.48 -1.26
N LEU A 72 -6.12 16.73 -0.49
CA LEU A 72 -6.64 15.72 0.45
C LEU A 72 -7.22 14.48 -0.26
N LYS A 73 -7.87 14.66 -1.42
CA LYS A 73 -8.41 13.53 -2.21
C LYS A 73 -7.29 12.72 -2.84
N ASP A 74 -6.28 13.41 -3.36
CA ASP A 74 -5.12 12.78 -3.99
C ASP A 74 -4.29 12.06 -2.92
N MET A 75 -4.04 12.69 -1.77
CA MET A 75 -3.42 12.04 -0.61
C MET A 75 -4.14 10.75 -0.18
N ARG A 76 -5.48 10.72 -0.17
CA ARG A 76 -6.21 9.47 0.11
C ARG A 76 -5.86 8.41 -0.92
N THR A 77 -5.81 8.79 -2.19
CA THR A 77 -5.49 7.91 -3.32
C THR A 77 -4.09 7.35 -3.17
N GLU A 78 -3.09 8.20 -2.90
CA GLU A 78 -1.70 7.76 -2.71
C GLU A 78 -1.53 6.87 -1.48
N LEU A 79 -2.27 7.11 -0.40
CA LEU A 79 -2.32 6.19 0.73
C LEU A 79 -2.91 4.80 0.36
N VAL A 80 -3.85 4.71 -0.60
CA VAL A 80 -4.27 3.41 -1.16
C VAL A 80 -3.12 2.77 -1.90
N GLN A 81 -2.43 3.53 -2.76
CA GLN A 81 -1.34 3.02 -3.58
C GLN A 81 -0.20 2.49 -2.72
N VAL A 82 0.20 3.21 -1.66
CA VAL A 82 1.16 2.75 -0.63
C VAL A 82 0.73 1.41 -0.03
N ALA A 83 -0.52 1.32 0.43
CA ALA A 83 -1.03 0.09 1.04
C ALA A 83 -1.07 -1.08 0.03
N ALA A 84 -1.45 -0.82 -1.22
CA ALA A 84 -1.45 -1.80 -2.28
C ALA A 84 -0.02 -2.25 -2.65
N VAL A 85 0.96 -1.36 -2.71
CA VAL A 85 2.36 -1.75 -2.92
C VAL A 85 2.88 -2.59 -1.77
N ALA A 86 2.56 -2.25 -0.52
CA ALA A 86 2.93 -3.08 0.63
C ALA A 86 2.33 -4.50 0.53
N MET A 87 1.06 -4.62 0.13
CA MET A 87 0.42 -5.93 -0.12
C MET A 87 1.13 -6.70 -1.25
N ALA A 88 1.46 -6.04 -2.36
CA ALA A 88 2.20 -6.64 -3.47
C ALA A 88 3.60 -7.13 -3.06
N MET A 89 4.29 -6.37 -2.21
CA MET A 89 5.58 -6.76 -1.66
C MET A 89 5.44 -7.99 -0.74
N ILE A 90 4.40 -8.04 0.10
CA ILE A 90 4.12 -9.21 0.94
C ILE A 90 3.85 -10.45 0.07
N GLU A 91 3.05 -10.31 -0.98
CA GLU A 91 2.80 -11.40 -1.94
C GLU A 91 4.10 -11.95 -2.53
N ASP A 92 5.01 -11.09 -3.01
CA ASP A 92 6.31 -11.52 -3.55
C ASP A 92 7.21 -12.13 -2.47
N LEU A 93 7.20 -11.60 -1.25
CA LEU A 93 7.93 -12.17 -0.12
C LEU A 93 7.45 -13.60 0.20
N ASP A 94 6.15 -13.81 0.27
CA ASP A 94 5.54 -15.11 0.60
C ASP A 94 5.73 -16.14 -0.52
N ASP A 95 5.59 -15.71 -1.78
CA ASP A 95 5.64 -16.60 -2.95
C ASP A 95 7.07 -16.92 -3.41
N HIS A 96 8.02 -15.98 -3.26
CA HIS A 96 9.34 -16.12 -3.86
C HIS A 96 10.50 -16.02 -2.87
N HIS A 97 10.50 -15.08 -1.92
CA HIS A 97 11.67 -14.88 -1.04
C HIS A 97 11.72 -15.84 0.15
N LEU A 98 10.66 -15.92 0.95
CA LEU A 98 10.61 -16.78 2.14
C LEU A 98 10.75 -18.28 1.82
N PRO A 99 10.17 -18.82 0.72
CA PRO A 99 10.34 -20.21 0.37
C PRO A 99 11.80 -20.65 0.18
N ILE A 100 12.68 -19.74 -0.25
CA ILE A 100 14.12 -20.02 -0.43
C ILE A 100 14.76 -20.40 0.92
N TYR A 101 14.32 -19.80 2.02
CA TYR A 101 14.92 -19.95 3.34
C TYR A 101 14.23 -20.97 4.26
N LYS A 102 13.16 -21.64 3.79
CA LYS A 102 12.39 -22.65 4.56
C LYS A 102 13.22 -23.80 5.14
N HIS A 103 14.43 -24.03 4.64
CA HIS A 103 15.34 -25.06 5.11
C HIS A 103 16.19 -24.64 6.32
N ILE A 104 16.33 -23.34 6.58
CA ILE A 104 17.08 -22.78 7.71
C ILE A 104 16.24 -22.87 9.00
N ASP A 105 14.94 -22.58 8.89
CA ASP A 105 13.99 -22.56 10.00
C ASP A 105 13.82 -23.92 10.72
N LYS A 106 14.21 -25.02 10.06
CA LYS A 106 14.15 -26.38 10.66
C LYS A 106 15.36 -26.72 11.53
N ASN A 107 16.45 -25.96 11.45
CA ASN A 107 17.71 -26.29 12.12
C ASN A 107 18.07 -25.34 13.28
N ASP A 108 17.32 -24.24 13.44
CA ASP A 108 17.59 -23.20 14.46
C ASP A 108 16.67 -23.27 15.70
N THR A 109 15.87 -24.33 15.84
CA THR A 109 15.25 -24.70 17.13
C THR A 109 16.14 -25.72 17.85
N ASN A 110 17.23 -25.26 18.45
CA ASN A 110 17.97 -25.97 19.51
C ASN A 110 18.28 -25.00 20.65
#